data_AF-A0A1C3U1Y1-F1
#
_entry.id   AF-A0A1C3U1Y1-F1
#
_cell.length_a   1.000
_cell.length_b   1.000
_cell.length_c   1.000
_cell.angle_alpha   90.00
_cell.angle_beta   90.00
_cell.angle_gamma   90.00
#
_symmetry.space_group_name_H-M   'P 1'
#
loop_
_entity.id
_entity.type
_entity.pdbx_description
1 polymer ?
#
loop_
_entity_poly.entity_id
_entity_poly.type
_entity_poly.pdbx_seq_one_letter_code
_entity_poly.pdbx_strand_id
1 'polypeptide(L)'
;MTEAVVRKTGGVPSNYAIILFGLFFFPIQIVAIFFAKKRRYDGDDWERSHYEMQYRSAAAYLAIELALFIIGAVALRLTPARNVAEVASLRTWMGFITFAGYVPLAWLAIRCIRGLFLAGAKAPLANPRSYTIWPH
;
A
#
# COMPACT_ATOMS: atom_id res chain seq x y z
N MET A 1 -9.34 35.41 15.66
CA MET A 1 -9.26 35.18 14.20
C MET A 1 -7.89 34.61 13.86
N THR A 2 -7.75 33.29 13.88
CA THR A 2 -6.52 32.58 13.48
C THR A 2 -6.90 31.20 12.93
N GLU A 3 -7.82 31.18 11.98
CA GLU A 3 -8.34 29.95 11.34
C GLU A 3 -7.65 29.63 9.99
N ALA A 4 -6.62 30.39 9.61
CA ALA A 4 -6.19 30.49 8.21
C ALA A 4 -4.87 29.79 7.83
N VAL A 5 -4.15 29.10 8.74
CA VAL A 5 -2.78 28.63 8.41
C VAL A 5 -2.50 27.18 8.80
N VAL A 6 -3.52 26.33 8.80
CA VAL A 6 -3.29 24.91 8.50
C VAL A 6 -3.95 24.62 7.18
N ARG A 7 -3.29 25.02 6.08
CA ARG A 7 -3.53 24.38 4.79
C ARG A 7 -3.43 22.88 5.05
N LYS A 8 -4.58 22.20 5.13
CA LYS A 8 -4.74 20.75 5.23
C LYS A 8 -3.69 20.16 4.30
N THR A 9 -2.60 19.63 4.86
CA THR A 9 -1.64 18.85 4.10
C THR A 9 -2.44 17.71 3.49
N GLY A 10 -2.64 17.81 2.19
CA GLY A 10 -3.27 16.83 1.32
C GLY A 10 -4.66 16.33 1.74
N GLY A 11 -5.69 16.60 0.97
CA GLY A 11 -6.97 15.89 1.11
C GLY A 11 -6.84 14.40 0.76
N VAL A 12 -7.97 13.71 0.70
CA VAL A 12 -8.06 12.30 0.25
C VAL A 12 -7.24 12.02 -1.04
N PRO A 13 -7.29 12.86 -2.10
CA PRO A 13 -6.53 12.62 -3.33
C PRO A 13 -5.01 12.64 -3.14
N SER A 14 -4.51 13.57 -2.32
CA SER A 14 -3.08 13.66 -2.05
C SER A 14 -2.58 12.44 -1.30
N ASN A 15 -3.36 11.89 -0.36
CA ASN A 15 -2.95 10.67 0.33
C ASN A 15 -2.88 9.46 -0.61
N TYR A 16 -3.77 9.38 -1.62
CA TYR A 16 -3.62 8.39 -2.70
C TYR A 16 -2.34 8.57 -3.50
N ALA A 17 -1.99 9.82 -3.85
CA ALA A 17 -0.75 10.11 -4.55
C ALA A 17 0.50 9.74 -3.73
N ILE A 18 0.48 9.99 -2.42
CA ILE A 18 1.57 9.58 -1.51
C ILE A 18 1.67 8.05 -1.43
N ILE A 19 0.55 7.32 -1.36
CA ILE A 19 0.57 5.84 -1.38
C ILE A 19 1.13 5.32 -2.70
N LEU A 20 0.70 5.89 -3.84
CA LEU A 20 1.19 5.51 -5.16
C LEU A 20 2.69 5.76 -5.31
N PHE A 21 3.18 6.93 -4.88
CA PHE A 21 4.61 7.24 -4.88
C PHE A 21 5.38 6.33 -3.90
N GLY A 22 4.76 6.01 -2.76
CA GLY A 22 5.29 5.12 -1.73
C GLY A 22 5.43 3.66 -2.16
N LEU A 23 4.82 3.23 -3.28
CA LEU A 23 5.02 1.87 -3.83
C LEU A 23 6.49 1.57 -4.15
N PHE A 24 7.29 2.59 -4.44
CA PHE A 24 8.72 2.45 -4.73
C PHE A 24 9.61 2.85 -3.55
N PHE A 25 9.01 3.43 -2.51
CA PHE A 25 9.72 4.01 -1.35
C PHE A 25 8.91 3.76 -0.07
N PHE A 26 9.11 2.59 0.54
CA PHE A 26 8.35 2.15 1.71
C PHE A 26 8.24 3.17 2.87
N PRO A 27 9.24 4.02 3.19
CA PRO A 27 9.11 5.00 4.28
C PRO A 27 8.02 6.04 4.01
N ILE A 28 7.81 6.39 2.74
CA ILE A 28 6.78 7.35 2.32
C ILE A 28 5.39 6.74 2.52
N GLN A 29 5.25 5.44 2.28
CA GLN A 29 4.00 4.72 2.46
C GLN A 29 3.59 4.65 3.94
N ILE A 30 4.56 4.52 4.86
CA ILE A 30 4.32 4.57 6.31
C ILE A 30 3.65 5.90 6.70
N VAL A 31 4.13 7.02 6.16
CA VAL A 31 3.55 8.35 6.42
C VAL A 31 2.08 8.40 5.99
N ALA A 32 1.76 7.91 4.79
CA ALA A 32 0.39 7.87 4.28
C ALA A 32 -0.54 6.99 5.14
N ILE A 33 -0.03 5.90 5.70
CA ILE A 33 -0.78 5.02 6.62
C ILE A 33 -1.10 5.76 7.91
N PHE A 34 -0.15 6.49 8.50
CA PHE A 34 -0.41 7.28 9.70
C PHE A 34 -1.47 8.36 9.45
N PHE A 35 -1.39 9.06 8.32
CA PHE A 35 -2.41 10.03 7.92
C PHE A 35 -3.80 9.38 7.76
N ALA A 36 -3.88 8.26 7.04
CA ALA A 36 -5.13 7.53 6.84
C ALA A 36 -5.70 6.98 8.15
N LYS A 37 -4.85 6.41 9.02
CA LYS A 37 -5.24 5.86 10.33
C LYS A 37 -5.87 6.91 11.24
N LYS A 38 -5.33 8.14 11.21
CA LYS A 38 -5.87 9.25 12.01
C LYS A 38 -7.17 9.77 11.42
N ARG A 39 -7.20 10.01 10.09
CA ARG A 39 -8.35 10.66 9.42
C ARG A 39 -9.51 9.74 9.08
N ARG A 40 -9.39 8.42 9.20
CA ARG A 40 -10.52 7.48 8.95
C ARG A 40 -11.72 7.65 9.89
N TYR A 41 -11.56 8.39 10.98
CA TYR A 41 -12.62 8.71 11.94
C TYR A 41 -13.07 10.18 11.88
N ASP A 42 -12.37 11.01 11.11
CA ASP A 42 -12.56 12.46 11.03
C ASP A 42 -13.06 12.86 9.64
N GLY A 43 -13.92 13.88 9.55
CA GLY A 43 -14.43 14.41 8.27
C GLY A 43 -15.76 13.81 7.82
N ASP A 44 -16.15 14.12 6.58
CA ASP A 44 -17.40 13.67 5.95
C ASP A 44 -17.37 12.16 5.66
N ASP A 45 -18.54 11.53 5.52
CA ASP A 45 -18.67 10.08 5.29
C ASP A 45 -17.88 9.60 4.05
N TRP A 46 -17.82 10.41 2.99
CA TRP A 46 -17.02 10.09 1.82
C TRP A 46 -15.53 10.06 2.16
N GLU A 47 -14.99 11.06 2.87
CA GLU A 47 -13.57 11.11 3.26
C GLU A 47 -13.19 9.92 4.13
N ARG A 48 -14.02 9.60 5.13
CA ARG A 48 -13.81 8.48 6.04
C ARG A 48 -13.73 7.15 5.29
N SER A 49 -14.62 6.93 4.33
CA SER A 49 -14.63 5.71 3.52
C SER A 49 -13.31 5.56 2.72
N HIS A 50 -12.79 6.65 2.16
CA HIS A 50 -11.51 6.62 1.46
C HIS A 50 -10.33 6.39 2.38
N TYR A 51 -10.25 7.08 3.53
CA TYR A 51 -9.16 6.89 4.48
C TYR A 51 -9.16 5.49 5.09
N GLU A 52 -10.32 4.89 5.35
CA GLU A 52 -10.42 3.48 5.77
C GLU A 52 -9.86 2.54 4.69
N MET A 53 -10.23 2.74 3.42
CA MET A 53 -9.69 1.94 2.32
C MET A 53 -8.17 2.11 2.17
N GLN A 54 -7.68 3.35 2.20
CA GLN A 54 -6.27 3.68 2.10
C GLN A 54 -5.45 3.02 3.22
N TYR A 55 -5.91 3.14 4.47
CA TYR A 55 -5.27 2.52 5.62
C TYR A 55 -5.18 1.00 5.46
N ARG A 56 -6.32 0.35 5.16
CA ARG A 56 -6.38 -1.11 5.05
C ARG A 56 -5.54 -1.65 3.90
N SER A 57 -5.63 -1.03 2.73
CA SER A 57 -4.89 -1.49 1.54
C SER A 57 -3.39 -1.27 1.70
N ALA A 58 -2.96 -0.12 2.21
CA ALA A 58 -1.55 0.14 2.44
C ALA A 58 -0.96 -0.71 3.58
N ALA A 59 -1.71 -0.94 4.67
CA ALA A 59 -1.28 -1.83 5.75
C ALA A 59 -1.16 -3.30 5.28
N ALA A 60 -2.12 -3.79 4.49
CA ALA A 60 -2.07 -5.13 3.93
C ALA A 60 -0.88 -5.30 2.97
N TYR A 61 -0.64 -4.29 2.13
CA TYR A 61 0.51 -4.26 1.23
C TYR A 61 1.84 -4.34 1.99
N LEU A 62 2.04 -3.49 3.00
CA LEU A 62 3.25 -3.55 3.84
C LEU A 62 3.43 -4.89 4.56
N ALA A 63 2.33 -5.50 5.02
CA ALA A 63 2.40 -6.83 5.64
C ALA A 63 2.85 -7.91 4.64
N ILE A 64 2.37 -7.85 3.39
CA ILE A 64 2.78 -8.76 2.32
C ILE A 64 4.25 -8.52 1.97
N GLU A 65 4.68 -7.27 1.79
CA GLU A 65 6.10 -6.94 1.52
C GLU A 65 7.01 -7.42 2.65
N LEU A 66 6.63 -7.21 3.90
CA LEU A 66 7.38 -7.70 5.06
C LEU A 66 7.50 -9.22 5.05
N ALA A 67 6.41 -9.94 4.73
CA ALA A 67 6.44 -11.39 4.61
C ALA A 67 7.39 -11.86 3.50
N LEU A 68 7.32 -11.24 2.32
CA LEU A 68 8.24 -11.56 1.20
C LEU A 68 9.69 -11.28 1.55
N PHE A 69 9.95 -10.16 2.25
CA PHE A 69 11.29 -9.81 2.72
C PHE A 69 11.84 -10.83 3.73
N ILE A 70 11.02 -11.25 4.71
CA ILE A 70 11.40 -12.29 5.68
C ILE A 70 11.70 -13.60 4.97
N ILE A 71 10.86 -14.03 4.02
CA ILE A 71 11.09 -15.25 3.23
C ILE A 71 12.42 -15.17 2.49
N GLY A 72 12.69 -14.06 1.81
CA GLY A 72 13.96 -13.84 1.10
C GLY A 72 15.18 -13.87 2.04
N ALA A 73 15.09 -13.20 3.19
CA ALA A 73 16.16 -13.17 4.19
C ALA A 73 16.45 -14.54 4.80
N VAL A 74 15.40 -15.31 5.12
CA VAL A 74 15.52 -16.69 5.62
C VAL A 74 16.14 -17.59 4.55
N ALA A 75 15.69 -17.49 3.30
CA ALA A 75 16.25 -18.28 2.20
C ALA A 75 17.76 -18.01 2.04
N LEU A 76 18.17 -16.73 2.03
CA LEU A 76 19.59 -16.35 1.97
C LEU A 76 20.40 -16.86 3.17
N ARG A 77 19.81 -16.90 4.37
CA ARG A 77 20.50 -17.36 5.58
C ARG A 77 20.69 -18.87 5.63
N LEU A 78 19.75 -19.62 5.06
CA LEU A 78 19.71 -21.09 5.11
C LEU A 78 20.49 -21.76 3.97
N THR A 79 20.72 -21.07 2.84
CA THR A 79 21.48 -21.64 1.71
C THR A 79 22.99 -21.43 1.87
N PRO A 80 23.80 -22.48 2.05
CA PRO A 80 25.26 -22.36 2.11
C PRO A 80 25.85 -21.97 0.75
N ALA A 81 26.65 -20.90 0.71
CA ALA A 81 27.25 -20.38 -0.53
C ALA A 81 28.31 -21.28 -1.21
N ARG A 82 28.42 -22.55 -0.81
CA ARG A 82 29.48 -23.47 -1.24
C ARG A 82 29.07 -24.38 -2.40
N ASN A 83 27.77 -24.52 -2.67
CA ASN A 83 27.25 -25.40 -3.72
C ASN A 83 26.64 -24.58 -4.87
N VAL A 84 27.25 -24.64 -6.06
CA VAL A 84 26.84 -23.87 -7.25
C VAL A 84 25.40 -24.21 -7.68
N ALA A 85 24.98 -25.47 -7.54
CA ALA A 85 23.62 -25.90 -7.87
C ALA A 85 22.56 -25.31 -6.92
N GLU A 86 22.89 -25.21 -5.62
CA GLU A 86 22.00 -24.59 -4.62
C GLU A 86 21.89 -23.08 -4.83
N VAL A 87 22.98 -22.41 -5.22
CA VAL A 87 22.99 -20.98 -5.56
C VAL A 87 22.15 -20.71 -6.81
N ALA A 88 22.20 -21.58 -7.83
CA ALA A 88 21.38 -21.44 -9.03
C ALA A 88 19.88 -21.62 -8.72
N SER A 89 19.52 -22.63 -7.93
CA SER A 89 18.15 -22.85 -7.46
C SER A 89 17.62 -21.66 -6.64
N LEU A 90 18.44 -21.15 -5.71
CA LEU A 90 18.11 -19.97 -4.91
C LEU A 90 17.87 -18.73 -5.79
N ARG A 91 18.70 -18.48 -6.81
CA ARG A 91 18.49 -17.37 -7.75
C ARG A 91 17.15 -17.48 -8.47
N THR A 92 16.80 -18.67 -8.94
CA THR A 92 15.52 -18.92 -9.61
C THR A 92 14.35 -18.67 -8.66
N TRP A 93 14.42 -19.16 -7.42
CA TRP A 93 13.42 -18.91 -6.39
C TRP A 93 13.28 -17.42 -6.03
N MET A 94 14.39 -16.71 -5.88
CA MET A 94 14.39 -15.26 -5.65
C MET A 94 13.77 -14.50 -6.83
N GLY A 95 13.97 -14.98 -8.06
CA GLY A 95 13.28 -14.47 -9.25
C GLY A 95 11.76 -14.62 -9.13
N PHE A 96 11.27 -15.81 -8.79
CA PHE A 96 9.84 -16.03 -8.59
C PHE A 96 9.23 -15.19 -7.46
N ILE A 97 9.93 -15.06 -6.33
CA ILE A 97 9.50 -14.21 -5.21
C ILE A 97 9.39 -12.74 -5.66
N THR A 98 10.38 -12.26 -6.43
CA THR A 98 10.36 -10.91 -6.99
C THR A 98 9.16 -10.72 -7.91
N PHE A 99 8.90 -11.69 -8.80
CA PHE A 99 7.73 -11.65 -9.67
C PHE A 99 6.40 -11.67 -8.89
N ALA A 100 6.32 -12.48 -7.83
CA ALA A 100 5.15 -12.54 -6.96
C ALA A 100 4.88 -11.19 -6.26
N GLY A 101 5.94 -10.41 -5.97
CA GLY A 101 5.84 -9.05 -5.42
C GLY A 101 5.12 -8.04 -6.33
N TYR A 102 5.11 -8.25 -7.66
CA TYR A 102 4.37 -7.35 -8.56
C TYR A 102 2.85 -7.47 -8.45
N VAL A 103 2.33 -8.62 -7.99
CA VAL A 103 0.89 -8.84 -7.82
C VAL A 103 0.28 -7.90 -6.76
N PRO A 104 0.78 -7.84 -5.51
CA PRO A 104 0.27 -6.90 -4.51
C PRO A 104 0.54 -5.44 -4.89
N LEU A 105 1.63 -5.16 -5.63
CA LEU A 105 1.93 -3.83 -6.15
C LEU A 105 0.87 -3.36 -7.15
N ALA A 106 0.58 -4.18 -8.17
CA ALA A 106 -0.46 -3.89 -9.15
C ALA A 106 -1.84 -3.77 -8.48
N TRP A 107 -2.15 -4.66 -7.53
CA TRP A 107 -3.38 -4.60 -6.75
C TRP A 107 -3.54 -3.27 -6.00
N LEU A 108 -2.52 -2.82 -5.26
CA LEU A 108 -2.58 -1.56 -4.52
C LEU A 108 -2.63 -0.36 -5.47
N ALA A 109 -1.87 -0.38 -6.57
CA ALA A 109 -1.88 0.67 -7.58
C ALA A 109 -3.28 0.86 -8.18
N ILE A 110 -3.92 -0.22 -8.65
CA ILE A 110 -5.27 -0.19 -9.23
C ILE A 110 -6.27 0.38 -8.22
N ARG A 111 -6.21 -0.06 -6.96
CA ARG A 111 -7.08 0.46 -5.90
C ARG A 111 -6.87 1.95 -5.64
N CYS A 112 -5.62 2.41 -5.62
CA CYS A 112 -5.32 3.83 -5.42
C CYS A 112 -5.76 4.68 -6.60
N ILE A 113 -5.56 4.22 -7.84
CA ILE A 113 -6.04 4.92 -9.04
C ILE A 113 -7.56 5.03 -9.03
N ARG A 114 -8.29 3.93 -8.79
CA ARG A 114 -9.76 3.95 -8.67
C ARG A 114 -10.22 4.88 -7.55
N GLY A 115 -9.58 4.78 -6.38
CA GLY A 115 -9.88 5.63 -5.24
C GLY A 115 -9.64 7.11 -5.53
N LEU A 116 -8.58 7.45 -6.26
CA LEU A 116 -8.25 8.81 -6.69
C LEU A 116 -9.32 9.40 -7.62
N PHE A 117 -9.77 8.61 -8.61
CA PHE A 117 -10.87 9.03 -9.51
C PHE A 117 -12.16 9.30 -8.74
N LEU A 118 -12.55 8.40 -7.83
CA LEU A 118 -13.76 8.57 -7.01
C LEU A 118 -13.65 9.74 -6.02
N ALA A 119 -12.47 9.96 -5.46
CA ALA A 119 -12.20 11.11 -4.59
C ALA A 119 -12.28 12.44 -5.35
N GLY A 120 -11.92 12.47 -6.64
CA GLY A 120 -12.11 13.63 -7.51
C GLY A 120 -13.60 14.02 -7.67
N ALA A 121 -14.49 13.04 -7.66
CA ALA A 121 -15.94 13.23 -7.67
C ALA A 121 -16.57 13.39 -6.28
N LYS A 122 -15.77 13.35 -5.19
CA LYS A 122 -16.24 13.31 -3.79
C LYS A 122 -17.26 12.19 -3.52
N ALA A 123 -17.16 11.09 -4.26
CA ALA A 123 -18.09 9.97 -4.15
C ALA A 123 -17.63 9.01 -3.02
N PRO A 124 -18.50 8.65 -2.06
CA PRO A 124 -18.14 7.67 -1.03
C PRO A 124 -17.88 6.29 -1.65
N LEU A 125 -16.99 5.52 -1.01
CA LEU A 125 -16.77 4.13 -1.37
C LEU A 125 -17.87 3.25 -0.75
N ALA A 126 -18.56 2.48 -1.59
CA ALA A 126 -19.61 1.55 -1.14
C ALA A 126 -19.10 0.51 -0.13
N ASN A 127 -17.90 -0.02 -0.35
CA ASN A 127 -17.31 -1.04 0.53
C ASN A 127 -15.82 -0.79 0.79
N PRO A 128 -15.48 0.16 1.69
CA PRO A 128 -14.09 0.54 1.96
C PRO A 128 -13.29 -0.56 2.69
N ARG A 129 -14.01 -1.56 3.23
CA ARG A 129 -13.45 -2.70 3.95
C ARG A 129 -13.10 -3.87 3.04
N SER A 130 -13.60 -3.90 1.82
CA SER A 130 -13.29 -4.98 0.88
C SER A 130 -11.85 -4.87 0.38
N TYR A 131 -11.17 -6.00 0.25
CA TYR A 131 -9.89 -6.11 -0.48
C TYR A 131 -10.09 -6.37 -1.99
N THR A 132 -11.33 -6.51 -2.46
CA THR A 132 -11.67 -6.64 -3.88
C THR A 132 -11.58 -5.31 -4.62
N ILE A 133 -11.19 -5.37 -5.90
CA ILE A 133 -11.11 -4.18 -6.78
C ILE A 133 -12.50 -3.72 -7.20
N TRP A 134 -13.53 -4.56 -7.07
CA TRP A 134 -14.89 -4.33 -7.55
C TRP A 134 -15.83 -3.82 -6.45
N PRO A 135 -16.82 -2.97 -6.80
CA PRO A 135 -17.91 -2.66 -5.87
C PRO A 135 -18.75 -3.92 -5.66
N HIS A 136 -18.93 -4.30 -4.40
CA HIS A 136 -19.91 -5.29 -3.94
C HIS A 136 -20.77 -4.63 -2.87
#